data_AF-A0AAJ5RH51-F1
#
_entry.id   AF-A0AAJ5RH51-F1
#
_cell.length_a   1.000
_cell.length_b   1.000
_cell.length_c   1.000
_cell.angle_alpha   90.00
_cell.angle_beta   90.00
_cell.angle_gamma   90.00
#
_symmetry.space_group_name_H-M   'P 1'
#
loop_
_entity.id
_entity.type
_entity.pdbx_description
1 polymer ?
#
loop_
_entity_poly.entity_id
_entity_poly.type
_entity_poly.pdbx_seq_one_letter_code
_entity_poly.pdbx_strand_id
1 'polypeptide(L)'
;MKKIILFTLLSLPFVNFCLISVYANENENNDLIKIVQAFKPLNSVLISPEKPFSTYPIQLYDFNKDGQKEIIFTFEIKAIEQPSPSQYGTMVLKKDNGIWRKVWETKVKGVALNFSGLVDITGDGTKEYLFGVTNGAAIGSELGIFKWAGESFEKITNIPYHKMDIIHVDQKVGIAIWQMYIGDSYLVNVLNWNGEKLVNDEALFNHYYPKIETFYQNKITKMDAWFYWYCLADAQIKANKLEDASTSIQKGISLAKKLSMSEAVQDFINLTECLKAKENKQ
;
A
#
# COMPACT_ATOMS: atom_id res chain seq x y z
N MET A 1 3.03 -24.93 -79.60
CA MET A 1 3.67 -25.43 -78.36
C MET A 1 2.93 -24.83 -77.17
N LYS A 2 2.38 -25.69 -76.33
CA LYS A 2 1.44 -25.39 -75.24
C LYS A 2 2.14 -24.66 -74.08
N LYS A 3 1.52 -23.60 -73.54
CA LYS A 3 1.80 -23.11 -72.18
C LYS A 3 0.65 -23.54 -71.28
N ILE A 4 0.94 -24.50 -70.41
CA ILE A 4 0.06 -24.98 -69.34
C ILE A 4 0.27 -24.04 -68.16
N ILE A 5 -0.81 -23.42 -67.69
CA ILE A 5 -0.82 -22.56 -66.49
C ILE A 5 -0.95 -23.49 -65.28
N LEU A 6 0.06 -23.47 -64.42
CA LEU A 6 0.14 -24.24 -63.18
C LEU A 6 -0.53 -23.43 -62.06
N PHE A 7 -1.68 -23.89 -61.57
CA PHE A 7 -2.30 -23.38 -60.35
C PHE A 7 -1.72 -24.12 -59.15
N THR A 8 -0.91 -23.43 -58.35
CA THR A 8 -0.47 -23.91 -57.03
C THR A 8 -1.60 -23.75 -56.01
N LEU A 9 -2.16 -24.89 -55.56
CA LEU A 9 -3.02 -24.97 -54.38
C LEU A 9 -2.19 -24.66 -53.12
N LEU A 10 -2.46 -23.53 -52.48
CA LEU A 10 -1.95 -23.23 -51.14
C LEU A 10 -2.87 -23.93 -50.12
N SER A 11 -2.40 -25.02 -49.52
CA SER A 11 -3.08 -25.64 -48.39
C SER A 11 -2.77 -24.85 -47.12
N LEU A 12 -3.78 -24.16 -46.59
CA LEU A 12 -3.70 -23.57 -45.25
C LEU A 12 -3.99 -24.67 -44.21
N PRO A 13 -3.11 -24.90 -43.22
CA PRO A 13 -3.44 -25.80 -42.13
C PRO A 13 -4.55 -25.16 -41.28
N PHE A 14 -5.61 -25.93 -41.06
CA PHE A 14 -6.64 -25.61 -40.06
C PHE A 14 -5.96 -25.49 -38.70
N VAL A 15 -5.80 -24.26 -38.20
CA VAL A 15 -5.50 -24.03 -36.79
C VAL A 15 -6.79 -24.29 -36.03
N ASN A 16 -6.84 -25.47 -35.42
CA ASN A 16 -7.88 -25.88 -34.48
C ASN A 16 -7.79 -24.92 -33.27
N PHE A 17 -8.57 -23.84 -33.28
CA PHE A 17 -8.80 -23.03 -32.09
C PHE A 17 -9.51 -23.91 -31.07
N CYS A 18 -8.77 -24.44 -30.11
CA CYS A 18 -9.34 -24.93 -28.86
C CYS A 18 -10.04 -23.74 -28.17
N LEU A 19 -11.33 -23.61 -28.40
CA LEU A 19 -12.27 -22.90 -27.54
C LEU A 19 -12.42 -23.71 -26.23
N ILE A 20 -11.40 -23.68 -25.38
CA ILE A 20 -11.48 -24.29 -24.04
C ILE A 20 -10.80 -23.33 -23.06
N SER A 21 -11.57 -22.33 -22.60
CA SER A 21 -11.58 -21.82 -21.21
C SER A 21 -12.30 -20.47 -21.12
N VAL A 22 -13.62 -20.46 -21.31
CA VAL A 22 -14.45 -19.29 -20.91
C VAL A 22 -15.64 -19.72 -20.02
N TYR A 23 -16.14 -20.95 -20.19
CA TYR A 23 -17.28 -21.45 -19.41
C TYR A 23 -16.98 -21.88 -17.95
N ALA A 24 -15.72 -22.18 -17.60
CA ALA A 24 -15.39 -22.63 -16.24
C ALA A 24 -15.37 -21.47 -15.21
N ASN A 25 -15.15 -20.24 -15.66
CA ASN A 25 -14.91 -19.09 -14.78
C ASN A 25 -16.21 -18.40 -14.30
N GLU A 26 -17.30 -18.46 -15.08
CA GLU A 26 -18.57 -17.83 -14.70
C GLU A 26 -19.29 -18.57 -13.57
N ASN A 27 -19.26 -19.91 -13.56
CA ASN A 27 -19.92 -20.71 -12.53
C ASN A 27 -19.22 -20.61 -11.17
N GLU A 28 -17.88 -20.68 -11.14
CA GLU A 28 -17.11 -20.50 -9.90
C GLU A 28 -17.32 -19.09 -9.31
N ASN A 29 -17.33 -18.06 -10.15
CA ASN A 29 -17.56 -16.69 -9.70
C ASN A 29 -18.99 -16.48 -9.16
N ASN A 30 -20.00 -17.06 -9.82
CA ASN A 30 -21.38 -17.04 -9.34
C ASN A 30 -21.55 -17.72 -7.98
N ASP A 31 -20.84 -18.82 -7.73
CA ASP A 31 -20.92 -19.51 -6.46
C ASP A 31 -20.20 -18.76 -5.33
N LEU A 32 -19.04 -18.14 -5.62
CA LEU A 32 -18.34 -17.25 -4.68
C LEU A 32 -19.22 -16.08 -4.25
N ILE A 33 -19.91 -15.43 -5.19
CA ILE A 33 -20.82 -14.32 -4.89
C ILE A 33 -21.96 -14.80 -3.97
N LYS A 34 -22.57 -15.97 -4.24
CA LYS A 34 -23.63 -16.51 -3.36
C LYS A 34 -23.14 -16.73 -1.93
N ILE A 35 -21.94 -17.30 -1.77
CA ILE A 35 -21.32 -17.50 -0.46
C ILE A 35 -21.16 -16.16 0.24
N VAL A 36 -20.49 -15.20 -0.40
CA VAL A 36 -20.24 -13.88 0.19
C VAL A 36 -21.54 -13.16 0.55
N GLN A 37 -22.57 -13.22 -0.31
CA GLN A 37 -23.87 -12.61 -0.02
C GLN A 37 -24.56 -13.20 1.21
N ALA A 38 -24.37 -14.49 1.49
CA ALA A 38 -24.92 -15.14 2.68
C ALA A 38 -24.25 -14.69 3.98
N PHE A 39 -22.99 -14.25 3.93
CA PHE A 39 -22.22 -13.81 5.12
C PHE A 39 -22.13 -12.29 5.28
N LYS A 40 -22.28 -11.55 4.17
CA LYS A 40 -22.15 -10.10 4.16
C LYS A 40 -23.16 -9.46 5.14
N PRO A 41 -22.74 -8.47 5.97
CA PRO A 41 -23.67 -7.81 6.89
C PRO A 41 -24.88 -7.20 6.20
N LEU A 42 -26.00 -7.15 6.93
CA LEU A 42 -27.22 -6.48 6.47
C LEU A 42 -26.93 -5.01 6.13
N ASN A 43 -27.57 -4.49 5.09
CA ASN A 43 -27.44 -3.09 4.61
C ASN A 43 -26.02 -2.67 4.19
N SER A 44 -25.11 -3.61 3.98
CA SER A 44 -23.79 -3.30 3.42
C SER A 44 -23.75 -3.52 1.90
N VAL A 45 -22.72 -3.01 1.24
CA VAL A 45 -22.40 -3.28 -0.16
C VAL A 45 -20.96 -3.76 -0.28
N LEU A 46 -20.67 -4.65 -1.22
CA LEU A 46 -19.28 -5.01 -1.53
C LEU A 46 -18.57 -3.80 -2.17
N ILE A 47 -17.34 -3.55 -1.77
CA ILE A 47 -16.58 -2.37 -2.22
C ILE A 47 -15.12 -2.71 -2.48
N SER A 48 -14.59 -2.27 -3.62
CA SER A 48 -13.16 -2.35 -3.93
C SER A 48 -12.38 -1.25 -3.21
N PRO A 49 -11.14 -1.52 -2.77
CA PRO A 49 -10.28 -0.46 -2.24
C PRO A 49 -9.81 0.49 -3.36
N GLU A 50 -9.41 1.69 -2.99
CA GLU A 50 -8.73 2.61 -3.90
C GLU A 50 -7.36 2.09 -4.34
N LYS A 51 -6.67 1.36 -3.46
CA LYS A 51 -5.34 0.78 -3.68
C LYS A 51 -5.23 -0.66 -3.14
N PRO A 52 -4.43 -1.52 -3.78
CA PRO A 52 -3.89 -1.37 -5.13
C PRO A 52 -5.02 -1.24 -6.17
N PHE A 53 -4.77 -0.51 -7.26
CA PHE A 53 -5.77 -0.32 -8.31
C PHE A 53 -6.21 -1.68 -8.90
N SER A 54 -7.48 -1.79 -9.29
CA SER A 54 -8.09 -3.03 -9.82
C SER A 54 -8.22 -4.18 -8.82
N THR A 55 -8.03 -3.95 -7.52
CA THR A 55 -8.33 -4.97 -6.50
C THR A 55 -9.85 -5.19 -6.42
N TYR A 56 -10.28 -6.44 -6.58
CA TYR A 56 -11.69 -6.83 -6.44
C TYR A 56 -12.12 -6.87 -4.96
N PRO A 57 -13.41 -6.68 -4.66
CA PRO A 57 -13.91 -6.73 -3.29
C PRO A 57 -13.87 -8.13 -2.67
N ILE A 58 -13.59 -9.17 -3.46
CA ILE A 58 -13.44 -10.56 -3.03
C ILE A 58 -12.04 -11.02 -3.48
N GLN A 59 -11.26 -11.54 -2.55
CA GLN A 59 -9.93 -12.10 -2.75
C GLN A 59 -9.89 -13.52 -2.19
N LEU A 60 -9.06 -14.38 -2.78
CA LEU A 60 -8.86 -15.76 -2.35
C LEU A 60 -7.40 -16.00 -2.03
N TYR A 61 -7.12 -16.55 -0.85
CA TYR A 61 -5.75 -16.89 -0.44
C TYR A 61 -5.77 -18.05 0.54
N ASP A 62 -4.78 -18.94 0.45
CA ASP A 62 -4.61 -20.11 1.31
C ASP A 62 -3.62 -19.74 2.42
N PHE A 63 -4.14 -19.31 3.57
CA PHE A 63 -3.33 -18.81 4.69
C PHE A 63 -2.66 -19.93 5.48
N ASN A 64 -3.35 -21.06 5.62
CA ASN A 64 -2.88 -22.19 6.42
C ASN A 64 -2.13 -23.24 5.59
N LYS A 65 -2.02 -23.04 4.26
CA LYS A 65 -1.31 -23.89 3.30
C LYS A 65 -1.90 -25.30 3.23
N ASP A 66 -3.22 -25.43 3.42
CA ASP A 66 -3.92 -26.71 3.37
C ASP A 66 -4.46 -27.07 1.96
N GLY A 67 -4.26 -26.18 0.98
CA GLY A 67 -4.71 -26.33 -0.40
C GLY A 67 -6.12 -25.78 -0.65
N GLN A 68 -6.84 -25.34 0.39
CA GLN A 68 -8.13 -24.67 0.28
C GLN A 68 -7.96 -23.18 0.58
N LYS A 69 -8.37 -22.32 -0.35
CA LYS A 69 -8.29 -20.87 -0.16
C LYS A 69 -9.41 -20.37 0.74
N GLU A 70 -9.07 -19.56 1.72
CA GLU A 70 -10.00 -18.68 2.41
C GLU A 70 -10.54 -17.59 1.48
N ILE A 71 -11.76 -17.14 1.77
CA ILE A 71 -12.38 -15.99 1.10
C ILE A 71 -12.20 -14.77 1.98
N ILE A 72 -11.61 -13.72 1.43
CA ILE A 72 -11.53 -12.40 2.05
C ILE A 72 -12.45 -11.50 1.26
N PHE A 73 -13.35 -10.78 1.91
CA PHE A 73 -14.12 -9.76 1.22
C PHE A 73 -14.25 -8.46 2.00
N THR A 74 -14.40 -7.36 1.27
CA THR A 74 -14.53 -6.01 1.80
C THR A 74 -15.93 -5.47 1.55
N PHE A 75 -16.47 -4.73 2.52
CA PHE A 75 -17.81 -4.18 2.46
C PHE A 75 -17.88 -2.79 3.09
N GLU A 76 -18.85 -2.00 2.67
CA GLU A 76 -19.21 -0.71 3.27
C GLU A 76 -20.61 -0.82 3.88
N ILE A 77 -20.77 -0.39 5.13
CA ILE A 77 -22.06 -0.06 5.74
C ILE A 77 -22.18 1.46 5.67
N LYS A 78 -23.04 1.96 4.79
CA LYS A 78 -23.23 3.39 4.58
C LYS A 78 -23.80 4.05 5.83
N ALA A 79 -23.30 5.23 6.16
CA ALA A 79 -23.93 6.06 7.18
C ALA A 79 -25.35 6.47 6.75
N ILE A 80 -26.29 6.46 7.71
CA ILE A 80 -27.69 6.84 7.47
C ILE A 80 -27.81 8.37 7.37
N GLU A 81 -27.04 9.11 8.16
CA GLU A 81 -27.09 10.57 8.21
C GLU A 81 -25.68 11.17 8.18
N GLN A 82 -25.49 12.19 7.34
CA GLN A 82 -24.29 13.03 7.35
C GLN A 82 -24.32 13.96 8.57
N PRO A 83 -23.16 14.29 9.19
CA PRO A 83 -21.79 14.02 8.74
C PRO A 83 -21.19 12.71 9.30
N SER A 84 -22.01 11.72 9.69
CA SER A 84 -21.46 10.49 10.25
C SER A 84 -20.67 9.72 9.20
N PRO A 85 -19.45 9.24 9.53
CA PRO A 85 -18.67 8.44 8.59
C PRO A 85 -19.31 7.06 8.38
N SER A 86 -19.18 6.53 7.16
CA SER A 86 -19.48 5.13 6.84
C SER A 86 -18.59 4.20 7.68
N GLN A 87 -18.99 2.93 7.77
CA GLN A 87 -18.11 1.87 8.28
C GLN A 87 -17.61 1.03 7.11
N TYR A 88 -16.29 0.90 7.00
CA TYR A 88 -15.64 -0.01 6.08
C TYR A 88 -15.23 -1.24 6.86
N GLY A 89 -15.58 -2.40 6.35
CA GLY A 89 -15.29 -3.67 6.98
C GLY A 89 -14.73 -4.68 6.02
N THR A 90 -14.21 -5.74 6.62
CA THR A 90 -13.64 -6.86 5.92
C THR A 90 -13.87 -8.12 6.74
N MET A 91 -14.12 -9.22 6.05
CA MET A 91 -14.47 -10.50 6.65
C MET A 91 -13.71 -11.61 5.96
N VAL A 92 -13.33 -12.63 6.73
CA VAL A 92 -12.70 -13.85 6.23
C VAL A 92 -13.58 -15.04 6.50
N LEU A 93 -13.77 -15.85 5.47
CA LEU A 93 -14.48 -17.11 5.52
C LEU A 93 -13.51 -18.26 5.25
N LYS A 94 -13.65 -19.31 6.04
CA LYS A 94 -12.94 -20.58 5.86
C LYS A 94 -13.94 -21.69 5.61
N LYS A 95 -13.55 -22.69 4.83
CA LYS A 95 -14.37 -23.88 4.59
C LYS A 95 -13.88 -25.01 5.50
N ASP A 96 -14.73 -25.48 6.38
CA ASP A 96 -14.43 -26.61 7.27
C ASP A 96 -15.50 -27.68 7.08
N ASN A 97 -15.08 -28.92 6.80
CA ASN A 97 -15.96 -30.06 6.51
C ASN A 97 -17.03 -29.76 5.45
N GLY A 98 -16.67 -29.01 4.41
CA GLY A 98 -17.58 -28.66 3.33
C GLY A 98 -18.43 -27.40 3.57
N ILE A 99 -18.43 -26.85 4.79
CA ILE A 99 -19.28 -25.73 5.21
C ILE A 99 -18.43 -24.47 5.37
N TRP A 100 -18.87 -23.37 4.75
CA TRP A 100 -18.26 -22.07 4.96
C TRP A 100 -18.64 -21.53 6.34
N ARG A 101 -17.67 -20.97 7.06
CA ARG A 101 -17.89 -20.24 8.31
C ARG A 101 -17.07 -18.96 8.34
N LYS A 102 -17.58 -17.96 9.04
CA LYS A 102 -16.82 -16.74 9.35
C LYS A 102 -15.78 -17.05 10.42
N VAL A 103 -14.51 -16.77 10.11
CA VAL A 103 -13.38 -16.97 11.03
C VAL A 103 -12.78 -15.66 11.52
N TRP A 104 -13.04 -14.55 10.82
CA TRP A 104 -12.59 -13.22 11.23
C TRP A 104 -13.43 -12.10 10.61
N GLU A 105 -13.54 -10.96 11.32
CA GLU A 105 -14.17 -9.74 10.83
C GLU A 105 -13.59 -8.52 11.55
N THR A 106 -13.42 -7.41 10.83
CA THR A 106 -13.19 -6.09 11.44
C THR A 106 -13.99 -5.01 10.72
N LYS A 107 -14.25 -3.91 11.42
CA LYS A 107 -14.95 -2.72 10.91
C LYS A 107 -14.27 -1.47 11.46
N VAL A 108 -14.07 -0.48 10.60
CA VAL A 108 -13.44 0.80 10.94
C VAL A 108 -14.30 1.91 10.35
N LYS A 109 -14.59 2.94 11.17
CA LYS A 109 -15.26 4.14 10.69
C LYS A 109 -14.30 4.97 9.84
N GLY A 110 -14.78 5.51 8.73
CA GLY A 110 -13.98 6.38 7.88
C GLY A 110 -14.77 6.96 6.73
N VAL A 111 -14.07 7.59 5.81
CA VAL A 111 -14.64 8.23 4.61
C VAL A 111 -14.37 7.47 3.32
N ALA A 112 -13.41 6.53 3.32
CA ALA A 112 -13.11 5.66 2.18
C ALA A 112 -12.33 4.41 2.59
N LEU A 113 -12.52 3.31 1.85
CA LEU A 113 -11.63 2.14 1.88
C LEU A 113 -10.41 2.44 1.00
N ASN A 114 -9.30 2.83 1.60
CA ASN A 114 -8.11 3.25 0.85
C ASN A 114 -7.26 2.06 0.41
N PHE A 115 -7.03 1.09 1.28
CA PHE A 115 -6.17 -0.05 0.99
C PHE A 115 -6.82 -1.38 1.38
N SER A 116 -6.73 -2.37 0.50
CA SER A 116 -6.96 -3.77 0.87
C SER A 116 -6.07 -4.64 -0.01
N GLY A 117 -5.23 -5.48 0.60
CA GLY A 117 -4.31 -6.31 -0.16
C GLY A 117 -3.54 -7.30 0.71
N LEU A 118 -2.84 -8.22 0.04
CA LEU A 118 -2.07 -9.29 0.65
C LEU A 118 -0.59 -9.12 0.34
N VAL A 119 0.24 -9.04 1.39
CA VAL A 119 1.68 -8.79 1.29
C VAL A 119 2.40 -9.60 2.37
N ASP A 120 3.48 -10.30 2.01
CA ASP A 120 4.35 -11.00 2.96
C ASP A 120 5.30 -9.99 3.61
N ILE A 121 4.79 -9.26 4.60
CA ILE A 121 5.51 -8.22 5.34
C ILE A 121 6.45 -8.85 6.36
N THR A 122 6.08 -9.99 6.94
CA THR A 122 6.92 -10.67 7.94
C THR A 122 8.03 -11.53 7.34
N GLY A 123 7.94 -11.85 6.04
CA GLY A 123 8.94 -12.63 5.30
C GLY A 123 8.92 -14.12 5.62
N ASP A 124 7.82 -14.63 6.19
CA ASP A 124 7.68 -16.05 6.56
C ASP A 124 7.05 -16.91 5.45
N GLY A 125 6.78 -16.30 4.29
CA GLY A 125 6.17 -16.96 3.13
C GLY A 125 4.65 -17.06 3.21
N THR A 126 4.01 -16.54 4.25
CA THR A 126 2.55 -16.37 4.35
C THR A 126 2.23 -14.89 4.31
N LYS A 127 1.37 -14.47 3.38
CA LYS A 127 1.02 -13.05 3.24
C LYS A 127 0.19 -12.58 4.43
N GLU A 128 0.57 -11.44 5.00
CA GLU A 128 -0.29 -10.66 5.86
C GLU A 128 -1.39 -9.97 5.04
N TYR A 129 -2.52 -9.73 5.69
CA TYR A 129 -3.58 -8.91 5.15
C TYR A 129 -3.46 -7.46 5.64
N LEU A 130 -3.45 -6.53 4.69
CA LEU A 130 -3.34 -5.10 4.93
C LEU A 130 -4.69 -4.46 4.64
N PHE A 131 -5.22 -3.70 5.59
CA PHE A 131 -6.54 -3.05 5.48
C PHE A 131 -6.45 -1.60 5.95
N GLY A 132 -6.59 -0.66 5.00
CA GLY A 132 -6.40 0.77 5.20
C GLY A 132 -7.69 1.56 5.01
N VAL A 133 -8.08 2.37 6.00
CA VAL A 133 -9.28 3.20 5.96
C VAL A 133 -8.92 4.67 6.14
N THR A 134 -9.45 5.53 5.28
CA THR A 134 -9.23 6.98 5.35
C THR A 134 -10.11 7.61 6.42
N ASN A 135 -9.52 8.37 7.33
CA ASN A 135 -10.21 9.12 8.38
C ASN A 135 -10.53 10.57 7.95
N GLY A 136 -9.83 11.08 6.94
CA GLY A 136 -10.09 12.39 6.33
C GLY A 136 -8.81 12.94 5.68
N ALA A 137 -8.93 13.89 4.76
CA ALA A 137 -7.78 14.39 3.99
C ALA A 137 -6.65 14.96 4.87
N ALA A 138 -7.00 15.67 5.95
CA ALA A 138 -6.01 16.23 6.88
C ALA A 138 -5.42 15.18 7.83
N ILE A 139 -6.23 14.21 8.26
CA ILE A 139 -5.82 13.18 9.24
C ILE A 139 -5.02 12.06 8.56
N GLY A 140 -5.36 11.74 7.31
CA GLY A 140 -4.83 10.62 6.56
C GLY A 140 -5.67 9.35 6.73
N SER A 141 -5.02 8.23 6.53
CA SER A 141 -5.56 6.88 6.62
C SER A 141 -4.84 6.11 7.73
N GLU A 142 -5.50 5.09 8.24
CA GLU A 142 -4.92 4.14 9.21
C GLU A 142 -4.80 2.78 8.54
N LEU A 143 -3.59 2.21 8.50
CA LEU A 143 -3.34 0.87 7.96
C LEU A 143 -3.31 -0.14 9.10
N GLY A 144 -4.23 -1.10 9.12
CA GLY A 144 -4.11 -2.30 9.94
C GLY A 144 -3.36 -3.40 9.20
N ILE A 145 -2.41 -4.05 9.87
CA ILE A 145 -1.69 -5.23 9.35
C ILE A 145 -2.05 -6.44 10.20
N PHE A 146 -2.51 -7.50 9.54
CA PHE A 146 -3.06 -8.69 10.18
C PHE A 146 -2.30 -9.93 9.72
N LYS A 147 -1.79 -10.68 10.68
CA LYS A 147 -1.10 -11.95 10.47
C LYS A 147 -2.04 -13.10 10.76
N TRP A 148 -2.01 -14.13 9.90
CA TRP A 148 -2.74 -15.35 10.16
C TRP A 148 -2.07 -16.14 11.29
N ALA A 149 -2.82 -16.43 12.35
CA ALA A 149 -2.34 -17.15 13.52
C ALA A 149 -3.39 -18.17 13.96
N GLY A 150 -3.00 -19.46 13.96
CA GLY A 150 -3.92 -20.56 14.20
C GLY A 150 -5.00 -20.65 13.10
N GLU A 151 -6.20 -20.19 13.43
CA GLU A 151 -7.41 -20.30 12.60
C GLU A 151 -8.08 -18.94 12.32
N SER A 152 -7.40 -17.83 12.61
CA SER A 152 -7.93 -16.48 12.43
C SER A 152 -6.81 -15.45 12.20
N PHE A 153 -7.20 -14.19 12.04
CA PHE A 153 -6.27 -13.08 11.95
C PHE A 153 -6.03 -12.40 13.31
N GLU A 154 -4.76 -12.14 13.60
CA GLU A 154 -4.32 -11.29 14.69
C GLU A 154 -3.74 -10.00 14.13
N LYS A 155 -4.11 -8.86 14.73
CA LYS A 155 -3.50 -7.58 14.36
C LYS A 155 -2.10 -7.51 14.94
N ILE A 156 -1.09 -7.39 14.08
CA ILE A 156 0.31 -7.28 14.52
C ILE A 156 0.77 -5.84 14.67
N THR A 157 0.20 -4.92 13.89
CA THR A 157 0.50 -3.48 14.03
C THR A 157 -0.54 -2.62 13.29
N ASN A 158 -0.47 -1.32 13.52
CA ASN A 158 -1.23 -0.30 12.81
C ASN A 158 -0.38 0.95 12.61
N ILE A 159 -0.48 1.58 11.44
CA ILE A 159 0.34 2.75 11.09
C ILE A 159 -0.51 3.80 10.37
N PRO A 160 -0.45 5.09 10.80
CA PRO A 160 -1.06 6.19 10.07
C PRO A 160 -0.24 6.53 8.81
N TYR A 161 -0.93 6.94 7.75
CA TYR A 161 -0.28 7.36 6.50
C TYR A 161 -1.17 8.31 5.70
N HIS A 162 -0.56 9.21 4.92
CA HIS A 162 -1.27 9.97 3.88
C HIS A 162 -1.01 9.41 2.48
N LYS A 163 0.19 8.85 2.26
CA LYS A 163 0.50 8.02 1.11
C LYS A 163 1.33 6.83 1.55
N MET A 164 1.20 5.74 0.82
CA MET A 164 1.94 4.52 1.07
C MET A 164 2.34 3.86 -0.24
N ASP A 165 3.50 3.22 -0.23
CA ASP A 165 3.96 2.32 -1.27
C ASP A 165 4.51 1.04 -0.65
N ILE A 166 4.23 -0.11 -1.26
CA ILE A 166 4.86 -1.38 -0.90
C ILE A 166 6.15 -1.52 -1.71
N ILE A 167 7.26 -1.75 -1.04
CA ILE A 167 8.60 -1.89 -1.63
C ILE A 167 8.95 -3.37 -1.68
N HIS A 168 9.43 -3.84 -2.83
CA HIS A 168 9.98 -5.18 -2.99
C HIS A 168 11.42 -5.04 -3.50
N VAL A 169 12.39 -5.51 -2.70
CA VAL A 169 13.81 -5.56 -3.08
C VAL A 169 14.31 -6.96 -2.75
N ASP A 170 14.62 -7.73 -3.79
CA ASP A 170 14.95 -9.16 -3.68
C ASP A 170 13.87 -9.93 -2.90
N GLN A 171 14.22 -10.55 -1.77
CA GLN A 171 13.29 -11.26 -0.89
C GLN A 171 12.74 -10.37 0.23
N LYS A 172 13.12 -9.09 0.26
CA LYS A 172 12.77 -8.17 1.33
C LYS A 172 11.59 -7.30 0.91
N VAL A 173 10.58 -7.27 1.77
CA VAL A 173 9.40 -6.44 1.60
C VAL A 173 9.40 -5.32 2.63
N GLY A 174 9.10 -4.10 2.20
CA GLY A 174 8.98 -2.96 3.09
C GLY A 174 7.79 -2.08 2.74
N ILE A 175 7.55 -1.10 3.60
CA ILE A 175 6.47 -0.13 3.45
C ILE A 175 7.06 1.27 3.52
N ALA A 176 6.92 2.05 2.45
CA ALA A 176 7.17 3.48 2.50
C ALA A 176 5.91 4.19 2.99
N ILE A 177 6.01 4.92 4.10
CA ILE A 177 4.92 5.70 4.69
C ILE A 177 5.25 7.18 4.52
N TRP A 178 4.35 7.92 3.88
CA TRP A 178 4.43 9.36 3.70
C TRP A 178 3.40 10.01 4.63
N GLN A 179 3.88 10.66 5.68
CA GLN A 179 3.06 11.38 6.63
C GLN A 179 3.08 12.86 6.29
N MET A 180 1.91 13.48 6.11
CA MET A 180 1.82 14.90 5.81
C MET A 180 2.46 15.73 6.94
N TYR A 181 3.32 16.66 6.56
CA TYR A 181 3.94 17.63 7.47
C TYR A 181 3.21 18.97 7.37
N ILE A 182 3.43 19.70 6.27
CA ILE A 182 2.73 20.98 5.99
C ILE A 182 2.33 21.03 4.51
N GLY A 183 1.08 21.40 4.24
CA GLY A 183 0.54 21.47 2.88
C GLY A 183 0.67 20.13 2.18
N ASP A 184 1.40 20.08 1.08
CA ASP A 184 1.67 18.87 0.30
C ASP A 184 3.11 18.35 0.46
N SER A 185 3.76 18.67 1.58
CA SER A 185 5.02 18.08 2.02
C SER A 185 4.81 16.92 3.00
N TYR A 186 5.75 15.99 3.03
CA TYR A 186 5.65 14.72 3.74
C TYR A 186 6.96 14.29 4.38
N LEU A 187 6.93 13.93 5.66
CA LEU A 187 8.01 13.16 6.25
C LEU A 187 7.85 11.69 5.84
N VAL A 188 8.92 11.09 5.35
CA VAL A 188 8.90 9.72 4.82
C VAL A 188 9.69 8.80 5.74
N ASN A 189 9.10 7.65 6.05
CA ASN A 189 9.77 6.53 6.70
C ASN A 189 9.65 5.30 5.80
N VAL A 190 10.72 4.50 5.72
CA VAL A 190 10.71 3.23 5.01
C VAL A 190 10.93 2.13 6.04
N LEU A 191 9.91 1.31 6.20
CA LEU A 191 9.78 0.37 7.30
C LEU A 191 9.91 -1.07 6.82
N ASN A 192 10.57 -1.90 7.62
CA ASN A 192 10.65 -3.34 7.46
C ASN A 192 10.28 -4.03 8.78
N TRP A 193 9.78 -5.26 8.71
CA TRP A 193 9.55 -6.09 9.88
C TRP A 193 10.88 -6.63 10.43
N ASN A 194 11.14 -6.45 11.72
CA ASN A 194 12.35 -6.97 12.38
C ASN A 194 12.13 -8.28 13.15
N GLY A 195 10.96 -8.90 13.01
CA GLY A 195 10.53 -10.06 13.79
C GLY A 195 9.51 -9.72 14.88
N GLU A 196 9.47 -8.47 15.35
CA GLU A 196 8.58 -8.03 16.43
C GLU A 196 7.71 -6.83 16.03
N LYS A 197 8.27 -5.87 15.29
CA LYS A 197 7.61 -4.64 14.89
C LYS A 197 8.17 -4.07 13.60
N LEU A 198 7.45 -3.12 13.02
CA LEU A 198 7.96 -2.32 11.91
C LEU A 198 8.98 -1.30 12.43
N VAL A 199 10.16 -1.29 11.83
CA VAL A 199 11.27 -0.39 12.15
C VAL A 199 11.84 0.23 10.87
N ASN A 200 12.47 1.39 10.99
CA ASN A 200 13.15 2.02 9.85
C ASN A 200 14.26 1.11 9.33
N ASP A 201 14.33 0.99 8.00
CA ASP A 201 15.28 0.16 7.30
C ASP A 201 16.14 0.98 6.35
N GLU A 202 17.41 1.18 6.69
CA GLU A 202 18.30 2.06 5.93
C GLU A 202 18.56 1.57 4.50
N ALA A 203 18.70 0.25 4.30
CA ALA A 203 18.94 -0.31 2.96
C ALA A 203 17.73 -0.10 2.04
N LEU A 204 16.51 -0.40 2.52
CA LEU A 204 15.30 -0.13 1.76
C LEU A 204 15.05 1.37 1.60
N PHE A 205 15.37 2.19 2.60
CA PHE A 205 15.26 3.64 2.49
C PHE A 205 16.16 4.17 1.37
N ASN A 206 17.42 3.73 1.32
CA ASN A 206 18.36 4.12 0.26
C ASN A 206 17.86 3.71 -1.12
N HIS A 207 17.30 2.50 -1.25
CA HIS A 207 16.69 2.05 -2.51
C HIS A 207 15.50 2.92 -2.92
N TYR A 208 14.67 3.34 -1.96
CA TYR A 208 13.45 4.10 -2.22
C TYR A 208 13.68 5.62 -2.37
N TYR A 209 14.80 6.14 -1.85
CA TYR A 209 15.13 7.56 -1.82
C TYR A 209 15.05 8.27 -3.17
N PRO A 210 15.47 7.70 -4.33
CA PRO A 210 15.34 8.38 -5.62
C PRO A 210 13.92 8.85 -5.96
N LYS A 211 12.89 8.11 -5.50
CA LYS A 211 11.48 8.51 -5.67
C LYS A 211 11.12 9.71 -4.76
N ILE A 212 11.64 9.73 -3.54
CA ILE A 212 11.48 10.85 -2.60
C ILE A 212 12.16 12.11 -3.14
N GLU A 213 13.41 11.97 -3.59
CA GLU A 213 14.19 13.06 -4.16
C GLU A 213 13.52 13.65 -5.39
N THR A 214 13.11 12.82 -6.33
CA THR A 214 12.37 13.26 -7.53
C THR A 214 11.09 14.00 -7.16
N PHE A 215 10.35 13.52 -6.16
CA PHE A 215 9.15 14.21 -5.68
C PHE A 215 9.47 15.63 -5.19
N TYR A 216 10.49 15.78 -4.33
CA TYR A 216 10.84 17.09 -3.77
C TYR A 216 11.51 18.03 -4.76
N GLN A 217 12.39 17.55 -5.62
CA GLN A 217 12.96 18.36 -6.70
C GLN A 217 11.86 18.98 -7.56
N ASN A 218 10.85 18.18 -7.95
CA ASN A 218 9.69 18.68 -8.70
C ASN A 218 8.85 19.72 -7.93
N LYS A 219 8.74 19.60 -6.60
CA LYS A 219 8.04 20.59 -5.76
C LYS A 219 8.83 21.89 -5.66
N ILE A 220 10.12 21.79 -5.37
CA ILE A 220 11.05 22.91 -5.19
C ILE A 220 11.18 23.73 -6.48
N THR A 221 11.22 23.09 -7.66
CA THR A 221 11.23 23.81 -8.95
C THR A 221 9.98 24.66 -9.16
N LYS A 222 8.83 24.23 -8.64
CA LYS A 222 7.56 24.97 -8.74
C LYS A 222 7.45 26.05 -7.67
N MET A 223 7.96 25.79 -6.48
CA MET A 223 7.92 26.71 -5.35
C MET A 223 9.11 26.44 -4.41
N ASP A 224 9.99 27.43 -4.32
CA ASP A 224 11.17 27.41 -3.43
C ASP A 224 10.76 27.71 -1.98
N ALA A 225 10.08 26.76 -1.32
CA ALA A 225 9.55 26.90 0.05
C ALA A 225 10.37 26.12 1.08
N TRP A 226 10.53 26.70 2.28
CA TRP A 226 11.36 26.13 3.35
C TRP A 226 10.93 24.72 3.76
N PHE A 227 9.63 24.42 3.81
CA PHE A 227 9.12 23.13 4.26
C PHE A 227 9.41 21.98 3.29
N TYR A 228 9.60 22.26 2.00
CA TYR A 228 10.09 21.26 1.04
C TYR A 228 11.55 20.92 1.29
N TRP A 229 12.39 21.93 1.55
CA TRP A 229 13.79 21.73 1.92
C TRP A 229 13.93 20.98 3.25
N TYR A 230 13.03 21.24 4.21
CA TYR A 230 13.00 20.52 5.48
C TYR A 230 12.78 19.02 5.29
N CYS A 231 11.72 18.66 4.56
CA CYS A 231 11.39 17.25 4.34
C CYS A 231 12.43 16.55 3.45
N LEU A 232 13.02 17.25 2.47
CA LEU A 232 14.10 16.72 1.66
C LEU A 232 15.37 16.49 2.49
N ALA A 233 15.75 17.42 3.37
CA ALA A 233 16.90 17.27 4.25
C ALA A 233 16.73 16.08 5.22
N ASP A 234 15.55 15.93 5.84
CA ASP A 234 15.22 14.76 6.66
C ASP A 234 15.40 13.44 5.88
N ALA A 235 14.86 13.37 4.66
CA ALA A 235 15.03 12.21 3.80
C ALA A 235 16.49 11.96 3.40
N GLN A 236 17.27 13.02 3.13
CA GLN A 236 18.69 12.92 2.80
C GLN A 236 19.52 12.37 3.97
N ILE A 237 19.25 12.81 5.21
CA ILE A 237 19.89 12.25 6.42
C ILE A 237 19.55 10.75 6.53
N LYS A 238 18.26 10.39 6.40
CA LYS A 238 17.82 8.98 6.44
C LYS A 238 18.47 8.14 5.34
N ALA A 239 18.70 8.69 4.15
CA ALA A 239 19.37 8.05 3.02
C ALA A 239 20.91 8.16 3.03
N ASN A 240 21.50 8.64 4.13
CA ASN A 240 22.95 8.82 4.27
C ASN A 240 23.59 9.76 3.22
N LYS A 241 22.81 10.72 2.70
CA LYS A 241 23.25 11.78 1.77
C LYS A 241 23.62 13.05 2.55
N LEU A 242 24.66 12.94 3.38
CA LEU A 242 24.94 13.93 4.43
C LEU A 242 25.34 15.31 3.88
N GLU A 243 26.13 15.35 2.80
CA GLU A 243 26.50 16.61 2.14
C GLU A 243 25.28 17.31 1.50
N ASP A 244 24.42 16.55 0.83
CA ASP A 244 23.17 17.06 0.25
C ASP A 244 22.23 17.57 1.36
N ALA A 245 22.12 16.83 2.47
CA ALA A 245 21.34 17.22 3.64
C ALA A 245 21.82 18.55 4.21
N SER A 246 23.14 18.72 4.39
CA SER A 246 23.73 19.98 4.87
C SER A 246 23.36 21.16 3.96
N THR A 247 23.42 20.95 2.63
CA THR A 247 23.05 21.97 1.64
C THR A 247 21.57 22.32 1.74
N SER A 248 20.69 21.32 1.81
CA SER A 248 19.24 21.49 1.96
C SER A 248 18.88 22.22 3.25
N ILE A 249 19.54 21.89 4.37
CA ILE A 249 19.35 22.55 5.67
C ILE A 249 19.71 24.03 5.57
N GLN A 250 20.88 24.37 5.02
CA GLN A 250 21.31 25.76 4.89
C GLN A 250 20.34 26.59 4.04
N LYS A 251 19.90 26.01 2.90
CA LYS A 251 18.91 26.63 2.02
C LYS A 251 17.58 26.86 2.74
N GLY A 252 17.11 25.85 3.46
CA GLY A 252 15.89 25.92 4.27
C GLY A 252 15.94 26.98 5.37
N ILE A 253 17.03 27.04 6.14
CA ILE A 253 17.26 28.07 7.17
C ILE A 253 17.23 29.47 6.55
N SER A 254 17.89 29.67 5.41
CA SER A 254 17.92 30.97 4.74
C SER A 254 16.51 31.44 4.35
N LEU A 255 15.68 30.54 3.84
CA LEU A 255 14.29 30.85 3.47
C LEU A 255 13.43 31.13 4.71
N ALA A 256 13.55 30.30 5.75
CA ALA A 256 12.81 30.48 7.00
C ALA A 256 13.14 31.81 7.69
N LYS A 257 14.44 32.20 7.73
CA LYS A 257 14.88 33.49 8.26
C LYS A 257 14.33 34.67 7.45
N LYS A 258 14.33 34.57 6.12
CA LYS A 258 13.77 35.62 5.24
C LYS A 258 12.28 35.84 5.48
N LEU A 259 11.56 34.81 5.89
CA LEU A 259 10.14 34.84 6.24
C LEU A 259 9.89 35.11 7.73
N SER A 260 10.93 35.36 8.52
CA SER A 260 10.84 35.56 9.97
C SER A 260 10.16 34.40 10.73
N MET A 261 10.32 33.16 10.23
CA MET A 261 9.73 31.95 10.83
C MET A 261 10.71 31.33 11.84
N SER A 262 10.69 31.79 13.09
CA SER A 262 11.63 31.33 14.14
C SER A 262 11.50 29.85 14.46
N GLU A 263 10.27 29.31 14.47
CA GLU A 263 10.02 27.88 14.72
C GLU A 263 10.63 27.00 13.63
N ALA A 264 10.43 27.35 12.36
CA ALA A 264 11.03 26.63 11.24
C ALA A 264 12.58 26.67 11.29
N VAL A 265 13.17 27.80 11.70
CA VAL A 265 14.63 27.87 11.91
C VAL A 265 15.08 26.90 13.00
N GLN A 266 14.33 26.78 14.09
CA GLN A 266 14.62 25.83 15.16
C GLN A 266 14.50 24.37 14.70
N ASP A 267 13.48 24.06 13.89
CA ASP A 267 13.32 22.72 13.30
C ASP A 267 14.55 22.31 12.47
N PHE A 268 15.12 23.24 11.68
CA PHE A 268 16.36 22.99 10.95
C PHE A 268 17.60 22.87 11.85
N ILE A 269 17.66 23.59 12.97
CA ILE A 269 18.74 23.42 13.95
C ILE A 269 18.70 22.01 14.52
N ASN A 270 17.51 21.50 14.86
CA ASN A 270 17.34 20.13 15.34
C ASN A 270 17.78 19.10 14.26
N LEU A 271 17.44 19.33 12.98
CA LEU A 271 17.95 18.50 11.88
C LEU A 271 19.48 18.55 11.75
N THR A 272 20.11 19.70 12.04
CA THR A 272 21.58 19.84 12.03
C THR A 272 22.22 18.98 13.12
N GLU A 273 21.58 18.87 14.28
CA GLU A 273 22.02 17.98 15.36
C GLU A 273 21.90 16.50 14.96
N CYS A 274 20.78 16.13 14.33
CA CYS A 274 20.59 14.79 13.75
C CYS A 274 21.66 14.45 12.71
N LEU A 275 21.98 15.40 11.82
CA LEU A 275 23.05 15.26 10.82
C LEU A 275 24.40 14.97 11.49
N LYS A 276 24.82 15.82 12.44
CA LYS A 276 26.09 15.66 13.18
C LYS A 276 26.16 14.33 13.94
N ALA A 277 25.04 13.92 14.55
CA ALA A 277 24.96 12.63 15.23
C ALA A 277 25.12 11.44 14.28
N LYS A 278 24.72 11.58 13.01
CA LYS A 278 24.90 10.56 11.97
C LYS A 278 26.32 10.58 11.40
N GLU A 279 26.93 11.75 11.20
CA GLU A 279 28.34 11.91 10.80
C GLU A 279 29.29 11.24 11.81
N ASN A 280 29.05 11.44 13.13
CA ASN A 280 29.88 10.87 14.18
C ASN A 280 29.80 9.33 14.31
N LYS A 281 28.87 8.67 13.61
CA LYS A 281 28.71 7.21 13.61
C LYS A 281 29.37 6.52 12.41
N GLN A 282 29.87 7.29 11.45
CA GLN A 282 30.66 6.78 10.31
C GLN A 282 32.13 6.70 10.68
#